data_AF-A0A7C5EX96-F1
#
_entry.id   AF-A0A7C5EX96-F1
#
_cell.length_a   1.000
_cell.length_b   1.000
_cell.length_c   1.000
_cell.angle_alpha   90.00
_cell.angle_beta   90.00
_cell.angle_gamma   90.00
#
_symmetry.space_group_name_H-M   'P 1'
#
loop_
_entity.id
_entity.type
_entity.pdbx_description
1 polymer ?
#
loop_
_entity_poly.entity_id
_entity_poly.type
_entity_poly.pdbx_seq_one_letter_code
_entity_poly.pdbx_strand_id
1 'polypeptide(L)'
;MGDQLSGEPGEAATAAELTEEKPSPEQAAGVKARRAPGRRYIYKRWCKGCGICIAFCPQHVFALGEDGRAEVVHPEACTNCELCDRLCPDFAITLTPWEDRYGEMFTPTSLGQDKAEGNRGAIH
;
A
#
# COMPACT_ATOMS: atom_id res chain seq x y z
N MET A 1 -30.77 76.91 5.85
CA MET A 1 -30.55 76.23 7.14
C MET A 1 -31.24 74.89 7.04
N GLY A 2 -30.62 73.72 7.01
CA GLY A 2 -29.24 73.30 6.88
C GLY A 2 -29.37 71.83 6.49
N ASP A 3 -28.81 71.49 5.34
CA ASP A 3 -28.70 70.15 4.78
C ASP A 3 -27.63 69.36 5.55
N GLN A 4 -28.00 68.25 6.20
CA GLN A 4 -27.06 67.21 6.69
C GLN A 4 -27.75 65.83 6.74
N LEU A 5 -27.58 65.08 5.64
CA LEU A 5 -26.90 63.78 5.60
C LEU A 5 -27.14 62.78 6.75
N SER A 6 -27.69 61.61 6.43
CA SER A 6 -27.05 60.32 6.78
C SER A 6 -27.79 59.10 6.21
N GLY A 7 -27.06 58.32 5.41
CA GLY A 7 -27.28 56.87 5.29
C GLY A 7 -27.73 56.37 3.93
N GLU A 8 -26.76 56.13 3.04
CA GLU A 8 -26.94 55.48 1.73
C GLU A 8 -27.34 53.99 1.86
N PRO A 9 -28.04 53.43 0.85
CA PRO A 9 -28.45 52.03 0.84
C PRO A 9 -27.24 51.09 0.74
N GLY A 10 -27.15 50.17 1.70
CA GLY A 10 -26.20 49.07 1.70
C GLY A 10 -26.50 48.04 0.61
N GLU A 11 -26.06 48.34 -0.61
CA GLU A 11 -25.63 47.33 -1.57
C GLU A 11 -24.40 46.59 -1.06
N ALA A 12 -24.21 45.38 -1.59
CA ALA A 12 -23.06 44.48 -1.44
C ALA A 12 -23.08 43.50 -0.27
N ALA A 13 -23.48 42.27 -0.58
CA ALA A 13 -22.55 41.13 -0.55
C ALA A 13 -23.22 39.92 -1.24
N THR A 14 -23.10 39.84 -2.57
CA THR A 14 -23.16 38.54 -3.23
C THR A 14 -21.93 37.77 -2.75
N ALA A 15 -22.13 36.71 -1.98
CA ALA A 15 -21.06 35.80 -1.61
C ALA A 15 -20.52 35.18 -2.91
N ALA A 16 -19.41 35.75 -3.37
CA ALA A 16 -18.59 35.24 -4.45
C ALA A 16 -18.22 33.80 -4.13
N GLU A 17 -18.62 32.91 -5.03
CA GLU A 17 -17.76 31.88 -5.62
C GLU A 17 -16.63 31.41 -4.72
N LEU A 18 -16.90 30.38 -3.93
CA LEU A 18 -15.88 29.44 -3.49
C LEU A 18 -15.32 28.80 -4.76
N THR A 19 -14.28 29.40 -5.31
CA THR A 19 -13.52 28.84 -6.41
C THR A 19 -12.91 27.54 -5.92
N GLU A 20 -13.49 26.42 -6.36
CA GLU A 20 -12.87 25.11 -6.33
C GLU A 20 -11.56 25.21 -7.14
N GLU A 21 -10.50 25.54 -6.44
CA GLU A 21 -9.16 25.64 -6.99
C GLU A 21 -8.67 24.22 -7.28
N LYS A 22 -9.10 23.72 -8.44
CA LYS A 22 -8.63 22.48 -9.05
C LYS A 22 -7.10 22.56 -9.12
N PRO A 23 -6.34 21.70 -8.40
CA PRO A 23 -4.90 21.83 -8.34
C PRO A 23 -4.32 21.75 -9.75
N SER A 24 -3.44 22.71 -10.06
CA SER A 24 -2.90 22.89 -11.39
C SER A 24 -2.00 21.69 -11.77
N PRO A 25 -1.91 21.34 -13.06
CA PRO A 25 -1.14 20.19 -13.55
C PRO A 25 0.37 20.29 -13.27
N GLU A 26 0.87 21.44 -12.82
CA GLU A 26 2.28 21.65 -12.48
C GLU A 26 2.65 21.09 -11.10
N GLN A 27 1.69 20.98 -10.16
CA GLN A 27 1.94 20.47 -8.81
C GLN A 27 2.07 18.93 -8.75
N ALA A 28 1.91 18.24 -9.89
CA ALA A 28 2.10 16.79 -10.03
C ALA A 28 3.54 16.39 -10.41
N ALA A 29 4.42 17.35 -10.72
CA ALA A 29 5.76 17.08 -11.25
C ALA A 29 6.84 17.14 -10.17
N GLY A 30 6.86 16.15 -9.27
CA GLY A 30 7.79 16.18 -8.13
C GLY A 30 8.16 14.87 -7.43
N VAL A 31 7.95 13.69 -8.02
CA VAL A 31 8.50 12.44 -7.45
C VAL A 31 9.14 11.58 -8.54
N LYS A 32 10.46 11.71 -8.69
CA LYS A 32 11.27 10.79 -9.49
C LYS A 32 11.39 9.46 -8.75
N ALA A 33 10.72 8.42 -9.24
CA ALA A 33 11.23 7.05 -9.38
C ALA A 33 10.11 6.15 -9.90
N ARG A 34 10.25 5.63 -11.13
CA ARG A 34 9.54 4.40 -11.50
C ARG A 34 10.19 3.25 -10.72
N ARG A 35 9.89 3.13 -9.43
CA ARG A 35 10.18 1.94 -8.63
C ARG A 35 9.53 0.76 -9.37
N ALA A 36 10.31 -0.29 -9.63
CA ALA A 36 9.79 -1.51 -10.22
C ALA A 36 8.54 -1.98 -9.46
N PRO A 37 7.55 -2.60 -10.14
CA PRO A 37 6.30 -3.00 -9.50
C PRO A 37 6.58 -3.88 -8.27
N GLY A 38 5.94 -3.50 -7.16
CA GLY A 38 6.07 -4.17 -5.89
C GLY A 38 5.26 -5.45 -5.81
N ARG A 39 5.86 -6.62 -6.05
CA ARG A 39 5.17 -7.86 -5.71
C ARG A 39 5.01 -7.93 -4.19
N ARG A 40 3.77 -7.87 -3.70
CA ARG A 40 3.46 -8.13 -2.29
C ARG A 40 3.29 -9.63 -2.09
N TYR A 41 3.79 -10.14 -0.98
CA TYR A 41 3.59 -11.51 -0.53
C TYR A 41 2.73 -11.49 0.73
N ILE A 42 1.79 -12.44 0.83
CA ILE A 42 0.88 -12.56 1.97
C ILE A 42 1.09 -13.92 2.63
N TYR A 43 1.52 -13.92 3.89
CA TYR A 43 1.53 -15.12 4.73
C TYR A 43 0.10 -15.48 5.12
N LYS A 44 -0.56 -16.32 4.31
CA LYS A 44 -1.97 -16.70 4.51
C LYS A 44 -2.24 -17.26 5.91
N ARG A 45 -1.29 -17.97 6.53
CA ARG A 45 -1.46 -18.47 7.91
C ARG A 45 -1.60 -17.36 8.96
N TRP A 46 -1.05 -16.18 8.71
CA TRP A 46 -1.06 -15.04 9.63
C TRP A 46 -2.18 -14.06 9.29
N CYS A 47 -2.55 -13.94 8.01
CA CYS A 47 -3.66 -13.10 7.58
C CYS A 47 -4.99 -13.55 8.22
N LYS A 48 -5.62 -12.66 8.98
CA LYS A 48 -6.93 -12.87 9.61
C LYS A 48 -8.12 -12.35 8.78
N GLY A 49 -7.89 -11.82 7.59
CA GLY A 49 -8.97 -11.34 6.71
C GLY A 49 -9.56 -9.98 7.08
N CYS A 50 -8.85 -9.14 7.82
CA CYS A 50 -9.37 -7.85 8.31
C CYS A 50 -9.68 -6.80 7.22
N GLY A 51 -9.21 -7.00 5.98
CA GLY A 51 -9.52 -6.11 4.85
C GLY A 51 -8.84 -4.74 4.85
N ILE A 52 -8.02 -4.39 5.86
CA ILE A 52 -7.35 -3.08 5.95
C ILE A 52 -6.48 -2.81 4.72
N CYS A 53 -5.71 -3.81 4.27
CA CYS A 53 -4.89 -3.69 3.07
C CYS A 53 -5.70 -3.44 1.78
N ILE A 54 -6.93 -3.94 1.71
CA ILE A 54 -7.85 -3.73 0.58
C ILE A 54 -8.38 -2.29 0.61
N ALA A 55 -8.81 -1.83 1.78
CA ALA A 55 -9.39 -0.50 1.96
C ALA A 55 -8.39 0.64 1.73
N PHE A 56 -7.13 0.47 2.18
CA PHE A 56 -6.13 1.53 2.17
C PHE A 56 -5.11 1.44 1.03
N CYS A 57 -5.19 0.44 0.15
CA CYS A 57 -4.29 0.39 -0.99
C CYS A 57 -4.71 1.43 -2.05
N PRO A 58 -3.89 2.47 -2.31
CA PRO A 58 -4.22 3.50 -3.29
C PRO A 58 -4.21 3.00 -4.73
N GLN A 59 -3.71 1.79 -4.96
CA GLN A 59 -3.62 1.14 -6.27
C GLN A 59 -4.53 -0.09 -6.37
N HIS A 60 -5.34 -0.35 -5.33
CA HIS A 60 -6.31 -1.44 -5.29
C HIS A 60 -5.73 -2.81 -5.68
N VAL A 61 -4.50 -3.11 -5.23
CA VAL A 61 -3.81 -4.35 -5.63
C VAL A 61 -4.29 -5.61 -4.90
N PHE A 62 -5.17 -5.45 -3.91
CA PHE A 62 -5.65 -6.53 -3.05
C PHE A 62 -7.15 -6.76 -3.22
N ALA A 63 -7.57 -8.01 -3.10
CA ALA A 63 -8.97 -8.42 -2.97
C ALA A 63 -9.14 -9.39 -1.80
N LEU A 64 -10.40 -9.67 -1.42
CA LEU A 64 -10.72 -10.74 -0.47
C LEU A 64 -10.87 -12.04 -1.25
N GLY A 65 -10.03 -13.02 -0.96
CA GLY A 65 -10.11 -14.36 -1.55
C GLY A 65 -11.27 -15.17 -0.97
N GLU A 66 -11.58 -16.29 -1.62
CA GLU A 66 -12.62 -17.24 -1.20
C GLU A 66 -12.35 -17.83 0.19
N ASP A 67 -11.07 -17.89 0.59
CA ASP A 67 -10.63 -18.36 1.91
C ASP A 67 -10.82 -17.30 3.03
N GLY A 68 -11.44 -16.17 2.71
CA GLY A 68 -11.65 -15.05 3.63
C GLY A 68 -10.37 -14.28 3.95
N ARG A 69 -9.28 -14.48 3.19
CA ARG A 69 -8.00 -13.79 3.40
C ARG A 69 -7.67 -12.90 2.23
N ALA A 70 -6.84 -11.90 2.47
CA ALA A 70 -6.38 -11.01 1.42
C ALA A 70 -5.59 -11.79 0.34
N GLU A 71 -5.75 -11.37 -0.90
CA GLU A 71 -5.06 -11.87 -2.10
C GLU A 71 -4.54 -10.71 -2.93
N VAL A 72 -3.37 -10.90 -3.54
CA VAL A 72 -2.79 -9.91 -4.46
C VAL A 72 -3.32 -10.20 -5.86
N VAL A 73 -4.14 -9.29 -6.39
CA VAL A 73 -4.83 -9.46 -7.69
C VAL A 73 -4.24 -8.58 -8.80
N HIS A 74 -3.61 -7.45 -8.46
CA HIS A 74 -2.97 -6.54 -9.41
C HIS A 74 -1.54 -6.17 -8.99
N PRO A 75 -0.62 -7.15 -8.89
CA PRO A 75 0.75 -6.89 -8.41
C PRO A 75 1.51 -5.85 -9.25
N GLU A 76 1.21 -5.74 -10.54
CA GLU A 76 1.79 -4.79 -11.49
C GLU A 76 1.46 -3.33 -11.19
N ALA A 77 0.34 -3.06 -10.53
CA ALA A 77 -0.07 -1.71 -10.14
C ALA A 77 0.58 -1.26 -8.81
N CYS A 78 1.29 -2.14 -8.10
CA CYS A 78 1.85 -1.79 -6.80
C CYS A 78 3.03 -0.80 -6.93
N THR A 79 2.87 0.37 -6.32
CA THR A 79 3.86 1.46 -6.31
C THR A 79 4.89 1.37 -5.17
N ASN A 80 4.86 0.29 -4.38
CA ASN A 80 5.70 0.16 -3.18
C ASN A 80 5.51 1.28 -2.16
N CYS A 81 4.25 1.70 -1.92
CA CYS A 81 3.91 2.71 -0.92
C CYS A 81 3.98 2.22 0.53
N GLU A 82 4.06 0.90 0.75
CA GLU A 82 4.22 0.25 2.07
C GLU A 82 3.06 0.43 3.05
N LEU A 83 1.97 1.09 2.66
CA LEU A 83 0.79 1.27 3.52
C LEU A 83 0.20 -0.06 4.00
N CYS A 84 0.03 -1.03 3.10
CA CYS A 84 -0.52 -2.34 3.43
C CYS A 84 0.33 -3.12 4.45
N ASP A 85 1.64 -2.92 4.43
CA ASP A 85 2.60 -3.58 5.32
C ASP A 85 2.53 -2.94 6.73
N ARG A 86 2.64 -1.61 6.79
CA ARG A 86 2.59 -0.84 8.04
C ARG A 86 1.24 -0.92 8.77
N LEU A 87 0.14 -1.07 8.03
CA LEU A 87 -1.21 -1.11 8.59
C LEU A 87 -1.70 -2.53 8.87
N CYS A 88 -0.96 -3.58 8.50
CA CYS A 88 -1.37 -4.94 8.80
C CYS A 88 -1.18 -5.25 10.29
N PRO A 89 -2.25 -5.49 11.07
CA PRO A 89 -2.13 -5.73 12.51
C PRO A 89 -1.41 -7.05 12.84
N ASP A 90 -1.43 -8.01 11.90
CA ASP A 90 -0.81 -9.33 12.04
C ASP A 90 0.56 -9.43 11.35
N PHE A 91 1.07 -8.34 10.76
CA PHE A 91 2.31 -8.31 9.97
C PHE A 91 2.37 -9.41 8.88
N ALA A 92 1.22 -9.73 8.28
CA ALA A 92 1.08 -10.83 7.33
C ALA A 92 1.55 -10.49 5.90
N ILE A 93 2.01 -9.27 5.62
CA ILE A 93 2.33 -8.76 4.28
C ILE A 93 3.80 -8.35 4.21
N THR A 94 4.51 -8.73 3.15
CA THR A 94 5.91 -8.33 2.90
C THR A 94 6.16 -8.04 1.41
N LEU A 95 7.30 -7.44 1.08
CA LEU A 95 7.80 -7.28 -0.31
C LEU A 95 8.48 -8.56 -0.83
N THR A 96 9.21 -9.23 0.04
CA THR A 96 9.90 -10.48 -0.28
C THR A 96 9.66 -11.46 0.86
N PRO A 97 9.29 -12.72 0.55
CA PRO A 97 9.18 -13.74 1.58
C PRO A 97 10.53 -13.95 2.27
N TRP A 98 10.49 -14.50 3.48
CA TRP A 98 11.65 -14.59 4.36
C TRP A 98 12.78 -15.44 3.74
N GLU A 99 12.41 -16.49 3.01
CA GLU A 99 13.31 -17.38 2.29
C GLU A 99 14.20 -16.63 1.29
N ASP A 100 13.67 -15.60 0.63
CA ASP A 100 14.41 -14.80 -0.35
C ASP A 100 15.34 -13.76 0.31
N ARG A 101 15.09 -13.40 1.57
CA ARG A 101 15.85 -12.36 2.30
C ARG A 101 16.99 -12.92 3.15
N TYR A 102 16.78 -14.11 3.72
CA TYR A 102 17.69 -14.72 4.69
C TYR A 102 18.06 -16.17 4.36
N GLY A 103 17.50 -16.76 3.30
CA GLY A 103 17.71 -18.15 2.93
C GLY A 103 19.18 -18.51 2.70
N GLU A 104 19.98 -17.60 2.15
CA GLU A 104 21.42 -17.83 1.96
C GLU A 104 22.20 -17.83 3.28
N MET A 105 21.75 -17.07 4.28
CA MET A 105 22.39 -16.95 5.59
C MET A 105 22.03 -18.11 6.54
N PHE A 106 20.81 -18.64 6.41
CA PHE A 106 20.27 -19.71 7.26
C PHE A 106 20.12 -21.05 6.52
N THR A 107 20.70 -21.23 5.34
CA THR A 107 20.80 -22.57 4.74
C THR A 107 21.49 -23.51 5.75
N PRO A 108 21.05 -24.78 5.87
CA PRO A 108 21.67 -25.74 6.79
C PRO A 108 23.15 -26.03 6.52
N THR A 109 23.76 -25.39 5.51
CA THR A 109 25.20 -25.44 5.25
C THR A 109 26.00 -24.40 6.07
N SER A 110 25.36 -23.34 6.60
CA SER A 110 26.08 -22.30 7.37
C SER A 110 26.28 -22.67 8.85
N LEU A 111 25.36 -23.44 9.44
CA LEU A 111 25.58 -24.18 10.67
C LEU A 111 26.15 -25.54 10.28
N GLY A 112 27.49 -25.68 10.29
CA GLY A 112 28.17 -26.92 9.92
C GLY A 112 27.62 -28.14 10.67
N GLN A 113 26.65 -28.82 10.06
CA GLN A 113 26.03 -30.03 10.56
C GLN A 113 25.86 -31.00 9.39
N ASP A 114 26.39 -32.19 9.62
CA ASP A 114 26.71 -33.20 8.66
C ASP A 114 25.49 -33.72 7.89
N LYS A 115 25.71 -34.03 6.61
CA LYS A 115 24.79 -34.77 5.76
C LYS A 115 24.46 -36.13 6.41
N ALA A 116 23.33 -36.22 7.09
CA ALA A 116 22.68 -37.47 7.47
C ALA A 116 21.18 -37.26 7.26
N GLU A 117 20.39 -38.02 6.51
CA GLU A 117 20.44 -39.25 5.72
C GLU A 117 19.28 -39.08 4.68
N GLY A 118 19.14 -39.76 3.56
CA GLY A 118 19.73 -40.97 3.03
C GLY A 118 18.97 -41.33 1.75
N ASN A 119 19.70 -41.84 0.77
CA ASN A 119 19.19 -42.57 -0.37
C ASN A 119 18.21 -43.68 0.05
N ARG A 120 16.93 -43.58 -0.33
CA ARG A 120 16.02 -44.73 -0.55
C ARG A 120 14.97 -44.38 -1.60
N GLY A 121 15.23 -44.75 -2.85
CA GLY A 121 14.24 -44.63 -3.92
C GLY A 121 14.65 -45.21 -5.26
N ALA A 122 15.33 -46.37 -5.27
CA ALA A 122 15.52 -47.18 -6.47
C ALA A 122 15.22 -48.65 -6.15
N ILE A 123 13.95 -49.03 -6.32
CA ILE A 123 13.38 -50.36 -6.63
C ILE A 123 11.91 -50.04 -7.06
N HIS A 124 11.32 -50.45 -8.18
CA HIS A 124 11.58 -51.47 -9.21
C HIS A 124 11.55 -50.87 -10.62
#